data_AF-A0A815Z1L6-F1
#
_entry.id   AF-A0A815Z1L6-F1
#
_cell.length_a   1.000
_cell.length_b   1.000
_cell.length_c   1.000
_cell.angle_alpha   90.00
_cell.angle_beta   90.00
_cell.angle_gamma   90.00
#
_symmetry.space_group_name_H-M   'P 1'
#
loop_
_entity.id
_entity.type
_entity.pdbx_description
1 polymer ?
#
loop_
_entity_poly.entity_id
_entity_poly.type
_entity_poly.pdbx_seq_one_letter_code
_entity_poly.pdbx_strand_id
1 'polypeptide(L)'
;MISPAKRLCSSSLSLIKHQWHPIVDDDYLRLPNLIQMIVARVKDRQLTSDIIPLIDTIYPWPHSLKHIRRLHKNDNHLDILLYPSSFVTPLEKTEFDKYFENETRLINIPENPCLLKWQYDICIKEHWPGLAFRENKILEQSQLHKDLTEQDDIILDLFQ
;
A
#
# COMPACT_ATOMS: atom_id res chain seq x y z
N MET A 1 -44.51 -3.12 58.41
CA MET A 1 -44.42 -4.26 57.47
C MET A 1 -43.45 -3.86 56.36
N ILE A 2 -42.21 -4.33 56.44
CA ILE A 2 -41.16 -4.05 55.43
C ILE A 2 -40.97 -5.35 54.66
N SER A 3 -41.30 -5.35 53.38
CA SER A 3 -40.99 -6.48 52.50
C SER A 3 -39.52 -6.39 52.07
N PRO A 4 -38.74 -7.47 52.18
CA PRO A 4 -37.40 -7.50 51.61
C PRO A 4 -37.56 -7.76 50.11
N ALA A 5 -37.41 -6.72 49.29
CA ALA A 5 -37.15 -6.90 47.87
C ALA A 5 -35.86 -7.71 47.73
N LYS A 6 -36.02 -9.02 47.50
CA LYS A 6 -34.94 -9.96 47.20
C LYS A 6 -34.15 -9.39 46.02
N ARG A 7 -32.91 -8.96 46.31
CA ARG A 7 -31.86 -8.78 45.31
C ARG A 7 -31.65 -10.11 44.61
N LEU A 8 -32.15 -10.23 43.39
CA LEU A 8 -31.75 -11.25 42.43
C LEU A 8 -31.26 -10.53 41.17
N CYS A 9 -30.14 -9.81 41.31
CA CYS A 9 -29.25 -9.52 40.20
C CYS A 9 -28.02 -10.42 40.37
N SER A 10 -28.24 -11.73 40.30
CA SER A 10 -27.20 -12.76 40.36
C SER A 10 -27.16 -13.50 39.04
N SER A 11 -26.56 -12.85 38.05
CA SER A 11 -25.87 -13.49 36.93
C SER A 11 -25.56 -12.39 35.93
N SER A 12 -24.44 -11.69 36.14
CA SER A 12 -23.71 -11.13 35.01
C SER A 12 -23.30 -12.31 34.15
N LEU A 13 -24.21 -12.77 33.28
CA LEU A 13 -23.86 -13.49 32.06
C LEU A 13 -22.99 -12.51 31.28
N SER A 14 -21.69 -12.53 31.56
CA SER A 14 -20.70 -12.02 30.63
C SER A 14 -20.86 -12.90 29.39
N LEU A 15 -21.70 -12.45 28.45
CA LEU A 15 -21.60 -12.84 27.06
C LEU A 15 -20.12 -12.64 26.71
N ILE A 16 -19.36 -13.73 26.75
CA ILE A 16 -18.06 -13.80 26.12
C ILE A 16 -18.39 -13.48 24.68
N LYS A 17 -18.21 -12.20 24.29
CA LYS A 17 -18.33 -11.80 22.90
C LYS A 17 -17.32 -12.67 22.18
N HIS A 18 -17.78 -13.68 21.46
CA HIS A 18 -16.95 -14.36 20.48
C HIS A 18 -16.51 -13.27 19.51
N GLN A 19 -15.31 -12.75 19.74
CA GLN A 19 -14.64 -11.85 18.82
C GLN A 19 -14.21 -12.73 17.67
N TRP A 20 -14.94 -12.63 16.57
CA TRP A 20 -14.52 -13.20 15.30
C TRP A 20 -13.18 -12.57 14.97
N HIS A 21 -12.12 -13.37 15.03
CA HIS A 21 -10.83 -12.94 14.56
C HIS A 21 -10.90 -13.00 13.03
N PRO A 22 -10.65 -11.88 12.32
CA PRO A 22 -10.65 -11.91 10.87
C PRO A 22 -9.55 -12.88 10.41
N ILE A 23 -9.94 -13.93 9.69
CA ILE A 23 -8.98 -14.79 8.99
C ILE A 23 -8.45 -13.96 7.82
N VAL A 24 -7.19 -13.57 7.91
CA VAL A 24 -6.48 -12.83 6.87
C VAL A 24 -5.86 -13.84 5.92
N ASP A 25 -6.08 -13.65 4.62
CA ASP A 25 -5.41 -14.45 3.60
C ASP A 25 -3.89 -14.25 3.67
N ASP A 26 -3.13 -15.34 3.60
CA ASP A 26 -1.66 -15.33 3.64
C ASP A 26 -1.07 -14.49 2.50
N ASP A 27 -1.79 -14.31 1.39
CA ASP A 27 -1.37 -13.45 0.29
C ASP A 27 -1.22 -11.98 0.71
N TYR A 28 -1.95 -11.51 1.72
CA TYR A 28 -1.79 -10.15 2.25
C TYR A 28 -0.50 -9.96 3.06
N LEU A 29 0.12 -11.06 3.49
CA LEU A 29 1.40 -11.08 4.21
C LEU A 29 2.60 -11.17 3.26
N ARG A 30 2.39 -11.31 1.94
CA ARG A 30 3.46 -11.36 0.94
C ARG A 30 3.82 -9.96 0.45
N LEU A 31 5.00 -9.81 -0.18
CA LEU A 31 5.31 -8.57 -0.89
C LEU A 31 4.31 -8.37 -2.04
N PRO A 32 3.88 -7.11 -2.30
CA PRO A 32 2.94 -6.82 -3.36
C PRO A 32 3.53 -7.13 -4.75
N ASN A 33 2.66 -7.54 -5.67
CA ASN A 33 3.02 -7.71 -7.07
C ASN A 33 3.58 -6.41 -7.65
N LEU A 34 4.58 -6.54 -8.52
CA LEU A 34 5.28 -5.40 -9.12
C LEU A 34 4.90 -5.25 -10.59
N ILE A 35 4.75 -4.00 -11.00
CA ILE A 35 4.62 -3.61 -12.41
C ILE A 35 5.80 -2.73 -12.81
N GLN A 36 6.27 -2.89 -14.04
CA GLN A 36 7.37 -2.10 -14.57
C GLN A 36 6.85 -0.84 -15.24
N MET A 37 7.34 0.32 -14.80
CA MET A 37 6.94 1.63 -15.26
C MET A 37 8.12 2.37 -15.88
N ILE A 38 7.81 3.23 -16.84
CA ILE A 38 8.75 4.18 -17.41
C ILE A 38 8.78 5.43 -16.53
N VAL A 39 9.98 5.81 -16.11
CA VAL A 39 10.26 7.07 -15.42
C VAL A 39 11.06 7.97 -16.33
N ALA A 40 10.65 9.22 -16.42
CA ALA A 40 11.40 10.26 -17.09
C ALA A 40 11.79 11.35 -16.09
N ARG A 41 12.88 12.05 -16.41
CA ARG A 41 13.31 13.22 -15.65
C ARG A 41 12.84 14.49 -16.35
N VAL A 42 12.25 15.40 -15.60
CA VAL A 42 11.74 16.67 -16.10
C VAL A 42 12.88 17.67 -16.27
N LYS A 43 12.98 18.31 -17.44
CA LYS A 43 14.01 19.33 -17.76
C LYS A 43 13.93 20.56 -16.86
N ASP A 44 12.72 21.10 -16.72
CA ASP A 44 12.47 22.29 -15.91
C ASP A 44 11.28 22.06 -14.98
N ARG A 45 11.51 22.28 -13.68
CA ARG A 45 10.51 22.10 -12.63
C ARG A 45 9.32 23.04 -12.81
N GLN A 46 9.53 24.20 -13.42
CA GLN A 46 8.46 25.18 -13.66
C GLN A 46 7.41 24.67 -14.66
N LEU A 47 7.78 23.72 -15.53
CA LEU A 47 6.90 23.14 -16.55
C LEU A 47 5.96 22.06 -15.99
N THR A 48 6.04 21.73 -14.69
CA THR A 48 5.22 20.67 -14.09
C THR A 48 3.72 20.89 -14.21
N SER A 49 3.27 22.15 -14.20
CA SER A 49 1.86 22.51 -14.38
C SER A 49 1.31 22.05 -15.74
N ASP A 50 2.17 21.99 -16.75
CA ASP A 50 1.79 21.68 -18.13
C ASP A 50 1.97 20.18 -18.42
N ILE A 51 2.96 19.57 -17.77
CA ILE A 51 3.32 18.16 -17.94
C ILE A 51 2.22 17.23 -17.42
N ILE A 52 1.69 17.48 -16.22
CA ILE A 52 0.69 16.58 -15.62
C ILE A 52 -0.57 16.48 -16.48
N PRO A 53 -1.21 17.58 -16.91
CA PRO A 53 -2.35 17.53 -17.84
C PRO A 53 -2.01 16.79 -19.14
N LEU A 54 -0.85 17.05 -19.73
CA LEU A 54 -0.42 16.39 -20.96
C LEU A 54 -0.37 14.86 -20.77
N ILE A 55 0.33 14.38 -19.74
CA ILE A 55 0.44 12.95 -19.51
C ILE A 55 -0.92 12.36 -19.13
N ASP A 56 -1.76 13.08 -18.39
CA ASP A 56 -3.11 12.62 -18.07
C ASP A 56 -4.03 12.48 -19.30
N THR A 57 -3.75 13.16 -20.42
CA THR A 57 -4.49 12.91 -21.67
C THR A 57 -4.08 11.59 -22.35
N ILE A 58 -2.82 11.16 -22.16
CA ILE A 58 -2.26 9.95 -22.78
C ILE A 58 -2.49 8.73 -21.88
N TYR A 59 -2.15 8.87 -20.61
CA TYR A 59 -2.30 7.87 -19.56
C TYR A 59 -2.83 8.53 -18.29
N PRO A 60 -4.17 8.64 -18.17
CA PRO A 60 -4.82 9.10 -16.95
C PRO A 60 -4.40 8.23 -15.78
N TRP A 61 -4.02 8.85 -14.66
CA TRP A 61 -3.53 8.08 -13.52
C TRP A 61 -4.60 7.10 -12.99
N PRO A 62 -4.40 5.78 -13.10
CA PRO A 62 -5.44 4.81 -12.81
C PRO A 62 -5.76 4.76 -11.32
N HIS A 63 -7.00 4.40 -10.99
CA HIS A 63 -7.45 4.31 -9.60
C HIS A 63 -6.59 3.35 -8.76
N SER A 64 -6.16 2.24 -9.39
CA SER A 64 -5.31 1.24 -8.75
C SER A 64 -3.97 1.79 -8.28
N LEU A 65 -3.44 2.86 -8.90
CA LEU A 65 -2.13 3.43 -8.54
C LEU A 65 -2.24 4.71 -7.69
N LYS A 66 -3.41 5.03 -7.14
CA LYS A 66 -3.60 6.23 -6.29
C LYS A 66 -2.78 6.21 -4.99
N HIS A 67 -2.30 5.04 -4.56
CA HIS A 67 -1.36 4.91 -3.44
C HIS A 67 0.06 5.35 -3.81
N ILE A 68 0.29 5.82 -5.03
CA ILE A 68 1.60 6.21 -5.54
C ILE A 68 1.55 7.66 -5.98
N ARG A 69 2.45 8.47 -5.42
CA ARG A 69 2.71 9.82 -5.90
C ARG A 69 3.53 9.72 -7.17
N ARG A 70 2.93 10.16 -8.28
CA ARG A 70 3.51 10.13 -9.62
C ARG A 70 4.83 10.91 -9.73
N LEU A 71 4.93 12.01 -9.00
CA LEU A 71 6.09 12.90 -8.96
C LEU A 71 6.98 12.59 -7.76
N HIS A 72 8.28 12.54 -7.98
CA HIS A 72 9.28 12.46 -6.93
C HIS A 72 10.39 13.51 -7.13
N LYS A 73 10.62 14.32 -6.10
CA LYS A 73 11.67 15.32 -6.05
C LYS A 73 12.88 14.74 -5.32
N ASN A 74 14.02 14.69 -6.00
CA ASN A 74 15.29 14.28 -5.42
C ASN A 74 16.32 15.39 -5.63
N ASP A 75 16.90 15.93 -4.55
CA ASP A 75 17.92 16.99 -4.47
C ASP A 75 17.77 18.15 -5.48
N ASN A 76 18.11 17.96 -6.76
CA ASN A 76 17.89 18.96 -7.82
C ASN A 76 17.01 18.52 -9.00
N HIS A 77 16.65 17.25 -9.08
CA HIS A 77 15.86 16.70 -10.17
C HIS A 77 14.40 16.50 -9.77
N LEU A 78 13.56 16.39 -10.78
CA LEU A 78 12.18 15.96 -10.63
C LEU A 78 11.95 14.80 -11.58
N ASP A 79 11.69 13.64 -10.99
CA ASP A 79 11.38 12.42 -11.72
C ASP A 79 9.87 12.21 -11.70
N ILE A 80 9.33 11.73 -12.82
CA ILE A 80 7.90 11.45 -12.99
C ILE A 80 7.69 10.05 -13.52
N LEU A 81 6.73 9.34 -12.94
CA LEU A 81 6.19 8.09 -13.50
C LEU A 81 5.28 8.41 -14.68
N LEU A 82 5.59 7.87 -15.86
CA LEU A 82 4.81 8.09 -17.06
C LEU A 82 3.68 7.06 -17.17
N TYR A 83 4.02 5.86 -17.61
CA TYR A 83 3.10 4.76 -17.91
C TYR A 83 3.85 3.40 -17.84
N PRO A 84 3.13 2.27 -17.82
CA PRO A 84 3.74 0.94 -17.84
C PRO A 84 4.63 0.72 -19.06
N SER A 85 5.69 -0.09 -18.94
CA SER A 85 6.56 -0.42 -20.08
C SER A 85 5.82 -1.19 -21.18
N SER A 86 4.72 -1.84 -20.84
CA SER A 86 3.81 -2.52 -21.78
C SER A 86 2.78 -1.59 -22.44
N PHE A 87 2.82 -0.28 -22.18
CA PHE A 87 1.84 0.66 -22.72
C PHE A 87 2.08 0.91 -24.22
N VAL A 88 1.03 0.79 -25.02
CA VAL A 88 1.12 0.72 -26.49
C VAL A 88 1.31 2.09 -27.14
N THR A 89 0.83 3.17 -26.50
CA THR A 89 0.79 4.51 -27.10
C THR A 89 1.70 5.47 -26.35
N PRO A 90 3.02 5.41 -26.55
CA PRO A 90 3.95 6.27 -25.84
C PRO A 90 3.78 7.75 -26.25
N LEU A 91 4.33 8.63 -25.42
CA LEU A 91 4.38 10.06 -25.70
C LEU A 91 5.13 10.31 -27.03
N GLU A 92 4.62 11.20 -27.87
CA GLU A 92 5.32 11.57 -29.11
C GLU A 92 6.69 12.16 -28.79
N LYS A 93 7.71 11.79 -29.59
CA LYS A 93 9.10 12.17 -29.32
C LYS A 93 9.29 13.69 -29.25
N THR A 94 8.59 14.45 -30.09
CA THR A 94 8.62 15.92 -30.11
C THR A 94 8.13 16.54 -28.81
N GLU A 95 7.01 16.05 -28.27
CA GLU A 95 6.50 16.46 -26.97
C GLU A 95 7.42 15.97 -25.84
N PHE A 96 8.00 14.77 -25.98
CA PHE A 96 8.89 14.22 -24.97
C PHE A 96 10.15 15.09 -24.82
N ASP A 97 10.80 15.41 -25.94
CA ASP A 97 12.02 16.22 -26.00
C ASP A 97 11.77 17.67 -25.53
N LYS A 98 10.52 18.14 -25.49
CA LYS A 98 10.17 19.46 -24.96
C LYS A 98 10.21 19.50 -23.43
N TYR A 99 9.73 18.45 -22.76
CA TYR A 99 9.50 18.45 -21.31
C TYR A 99 10.50 17.62 -20.51
N PHE A 100 11.07 16.58 -21.10
CA PHE A 100 11.90 15.60 -20.41
C PHE A 100 13.34 15.62 -20.91
N GLU A 101 14.27 15.27 -20.01
CA GLU A 101 15.63 14.93 -20.40
C GLU A 101 15.56 13.68 -21.29
N ASN A 102 16.45 13.56 -22.28
CA ASN A 102 16.41 12.47 -23.29
C ASN A 102 16.72 11.07 -22.72
N GLU A 103 16.62 10.91 -21.41
CA GLU A 103 16.87 9.68 -20.66
C GLU A 103 15.58 9.22 -19.98
N THR A 104 15.25 7.95 -20.20
CA THR A 104 14.20 7.25 -19.45
C THR A 104 14.81 6.07 -18.73
N ARG A 105 14.21 5.70 -17.60
CA ARG A 105 14.60 4.50 -16.85
C ARG A 105 13.37 3.67 -16.55
N LEU A 106 13.58 2.37 -16.45
CA LEU A 106 12.55 1.42 -16.02
C LEU A 106 12.66 1.23 -14.52
N ILE A 107 11.52 1.26 -13.85
CA ILE A 107 11.44 1.00 -12.41
C ILE A 107 10.26 0.08 -12.12
N ASN A 108 10.45 -0.83 -11.18
CA ASN A 108 9.35 -1.66 -10.68
C ASN A 108 8.63 -0.86 -9.58
N ILE A 109 7.30 -0.89 -9.58
CA ILE A 109 6.47 -0.31 -8.51
C ILE A 109 5.40 -1.30 -8.08
N PRO A 110 4.93 -1.25 -6.83
CA PRO A 110 3.88 -2.14 -6.36
C PRO A 110 2.54 -1.80 -7.01
N GLU A 111 1.92 -2.79 -7.66
CA GLU A 111 0.62 -2.67 -8.32
C GLU A 111 -0.49 -2.34 -7.31
N ASN A 112 -0.40 -2.92 -6.11
CA ASN A 112 -1.33 -2.75 -5.01
C ASN A 112 -0.66 -2.01 -3.84
N PRO A 113 -1.43 -1.31 -2.99
CA PRO A 113 -0.88 -0.64 -1.82
C PRO A 113 -0.25 -1.64 -0.85
N CYS A 114 0.87 -1.25 -0.24
CA CYS A 114 1.44 -1.96 0.89
C CYS A 114 0.46 -1.89 2.07
N LEU A 115 0.13 -3.05 2.64
CA LEU A 115 -0.83 -3.18 3.73
C LEU A 115 -0.16 -3.14 5.09
N LEU A 116 1.12 -3.54 5.14
CA LEU A 116 1.93 -3.66 6.34
C LEU A 116 3.12 -2.72 6.27
N LYS A 117 3.54 -2.20 7.44
CA LYS A 117 4.64 -1.25 7.52
C LYS A 117 5.95 -1.77 6.93
N TRP A 118 6.30 -3.03 7.20
CA TRP A 118 7.53 -3.63 6.67
C TRP A 118 7.52 -3.77 5.15
N GLN A 119 6.36 -4.07 4.52
CA GLN A 119 6.23 -4.10 3.06
C GLN A 119 6.52 -2.72 2.48
N TYR A 120 5.93 -1.68 3.10
CA TYR A 120 6.14 -0.31 2.68
C TYR A 120 7.61 0.09 2.78
N ASP A 121 8.27 -0.23 3.90
CA ASP A 121 9.69 0.13 4.12
C ASP A 121 10.63 -0.53 3.11
N ILE A 122 10.36 -1.78 2.70
CA ILE A 122 11.08 -2.45 1.61
C ILE A 122 10.80 -1.76 0.28
N CYS A 123 9.52 -1.54 -0.05
CA CYS A 123 9.15 -0.99 -1.35
C CYS A 123 9.64 0.46 -1.56
N ILE A 124 9.66 1.32 -0.54
CA ILE A 124 10.21 2.67 -0.71
C ILE A 124 11.72 2.67 -0.94
N LYS A 125 12.42 1.69 -0.38
CA LYS A 125 13.86 1.56 -0.46
C LYS A 125 14.29 1.00 -1.82
N GLU A 126 13.56 0.02 -2.33
CA GLU A 126 13.97 -0.77 -3.51
C GLU A 126 13.24 -0.38 -4.81
N HIS A 127 12.11 0.32 -4.72
CA HIS A 127 11.20 0.52 -5.85
C HIS A 127 10.90 2.00 -6.11
N TRP A 128 10.04 2.62 -5.31
CA TRP A 128 9.67 4.01 -5.52
C TRP A 128 9.50 4.75 -4.19
N PRO A 129 10.20 5.85 -3.95
CA PRO A 129 10.09 6.60 -2.70
C PRO A 129 8.76 7.37 -2.57
N GLY A 130 8.01 7.55 -3.67
CA GLY A 130 6.74 8.26 -3.69
C GLY A 130 5.53 7.42 -3.25
N LEU A 131 5.70 6.29 -2.57
CA LEU A 131 4.58 5.49 -2.08
C LEU A 131 3.87 6.20 -0.92
N ALA A 132 2.54 6.08 -0.86
CA ALA A 132 1.73 6.55 0.24
C ALA A 132 1.33 5.35 1.11
N PHE A 133 1.87 5.31 2.34
CA PHE A 133 1.43 4.31 3.31
C PHE A 133 0.12 4.73 3.98
N ARG A 134 -0.84 3.83 4.03
CA ARG A 134 -2.03 3.94 4.87
C ARG A 134 -2.07 2.70 5.75
N GLU A 135 -1.74 2.89 7.01
CA GLU A 135 -1.70 1.82 8.00
C GLU A 135 -3.04 1.08 8.09
N ASN A 136 -2.99 -0.25 8.01
CA ASN A 136 -4.13 -1.10 8.28
C ASN A 136 -4.02 -1.73 9.67
N LYS A 137 -4.60 -1.04 10.65
CA LYS A 137 -4.55 -1.44 12.07
C LYS A 137 -5.03 -2.86 12.35
N ILE A 138 -5.98 -3.36 11.55
CA ILE A 138 -6.54 -4.71 11.74
C ILE A 138 -5.51 -5.76 11.33
N LEU A 139 -4.84 -5.54 10.20
CA LEU A 139 -3.83 -6.46 9.69
C LEU A 139 -2.59 -6.48 10.58
N GLU A 140 -2.10 -5.32 11.03
CA GLU A 140 -0.94 -5.26 11.92
C GLU A 140 -1.20 -5.96 13.27
N GLN A 141 -2.41 -5.82 13.83
CA GLN A 141 -2.80 -6.55 15.04
C GLN A 141 -2.90 -8.06 14.82
N SER A 142 -3.43 -8.50 13.68
CA SER A 142 -3.52 -9.93 13.34
C SER A 142 -2.16 -10.58 13.09
N GLN A 143 -1.18 -9.82 12.61
CA GLN A 143 0.18 -10.32 12.36
C GLN A 143 0.94 -10.55 13.68
N LEU A 144 0.79 -9.62 14.64
CA LEU A 144 1.29 -9.81 16.02
C LEU A 144 0.73 -11.08 16.66
N HIS A 145 -0.52 -11.44 16.34
CA HIS A 145 -1.10 -12.69 16.84
C HIS A 145 -0.49 -13.93 16.20
N LYS A 146 -0.15 -13.93 14.91
CA LYS A 146 0.57 -15.05 14.26
C LYS A 146 1.95 -15.28 14.90
N ASP A 147 2.72 -14.21 15.09
CA ASP A 147 4.04 -14.28 15.72
C ASP A 147 3.98 -14.71 17.20
N LEU A 148 2.86 -14.44 17.88
CA LEU A 148 2.61 -14.92 19.26
C LEU A 148 2.11 -16.36 19.31
N THR A 149 1.37 -16.84 18.30
CA THR A 149 0.86 -18.23 18.27
C THR A 149 1.89 -19.28 17.85
N GLU A 150 3.03 -18.90 17.26
CA GLU A 150 4.15 -19.83 17.03
C GLU A 150 4.89 -20.21 18.34
N GLN A 151 4.53 -19.61 19.49
CA GLN A 151 4.99 -20.05 20.82
C GLN A 151 3.94 -20.81 21.63
N ASP A 152 2.72 -21.04 21.10
CA ASP A 152 1.71 -21.88 21.75
C ASP A 152 1.74 -23.34 21.24
N ASP A 153 2.96 -23.87 21.06
CA ASP A 153 3.24 -25.29 20.79
C ASP A 153 2.95 -26.23 21.99
N ILE A 154 2.04 -25.84 22.90
CA ILE A 154 1.60 -26.69 24.02
C ILE A 154 0.07 -26.64 24.17
N ILE A 155 -0.68 -26.96 23.11
CA ILE A 155 -1.97 -27.67 23.25
C ILE A 155 -2.12 -28.69 22.12
N LEU A 156 -1.21 -29.66 22.05
CA LEU A 156 -1.38 -30.87 21.23
C LEU A 156 -1.44 -32.16 22.09
N ASP A 157 -1.80 -32.03 23.37
CA ASP A 157 -1.94 -33.16 24.31
C ASP A 157 -3.39 -33.47 24.73
N LEU A 158 -4.40 -32.91 24.05
CA LEU A 158 -5.81 -33.20 24.35
C LEU A 158 -6.45 -34.28 23.46
N PHE A 159 -5.66 -35.00 22.65
CA PHE A 159 -6.13 -36.14 21.86
C PHE A 159 -5.14 -37.32 21.84
N GLN A 160 -4.61 -37.70 23.00
CA GLN A 160 -4.08 -39.06 23.24
C GLN A 160 -4.90 -39.77 24.31
#